data_AF-A0A9E5HQF7-F1
#
_entry.id   AF-A0A9E5HQF7-F1
#
_cell.length_a   1.000
_cell.length_b   1.000
_cell.length_c   1.000
_cell.angle_alpha   90.00
_cell.angle_beta   90.00
_cell.angle_gamma   90.00
#
_symmetry.space_group_name_H-M   'P 1'
#
loop_
_entity.id
_entity.type
_entity.pdbx_description
1 polymer ?
#
loop_
_entity_poly.entity_id
_entity_poly.type
_entity_poly.pdbx_seq_one_letter_code
_entity_poly.pdbx_strand_id
1 'polypeptide(L)'
;AGVCDGFIGNRILARYREAADTILMDGSTPWDVDEAMVNFGYAMGPYEAQDLSGLDIAYANRRRQDATRDPNRRYIPISDRMVDEGRLGKKVGVGWYRYPGGKGRVDDPLIEDLIREEAHFAKVTRTEISEAEIQEQLLLAMINEASDILGEGIAHSAAEIDLVSVLGYGFPRWRGGLMHYADELGVPNIVNRITKLAETDQVAWKLSDVLRHCERTGTKLSEYHLNRIDS
;
A
#
# COMPACT_ATOMS: atom_id res chain seq x y z
N ALA A 1 13.11 17.78 7.41
CA ALA A 1 12.90 16.73 6.39
C ALA A 1 14.25 16.17 5.96
N GLY A 2 14.61 14.98 6.44
CA GLY A 2 15.78 14.24 5.97
C GLY A 2 15.59 13.73 4.54
N VAL A 3 16.69 13.53 3.82
CA VAL A 3 16.68 13.00 2.45
C VAL A 3 16.60 11.48 2.52
N CYS A 4 15.39 10.94 2.40
CA CYS A 4 15.10 9.55 2.08
C CYS A 4 14.41 9.56 0.71
N ASP A 5 14.75 8.61 -0.17
CA ASP A 5 14.08 8.45 -1.46
C ASP A 5 12.57 8.28 -1.24
N GLY A 6 11.80 9.32 -1.57
CA GLY A 6 10.34 9.31 -1.58
C GLY A 6 9.61 10.30 -0.67
N PHE A 7 10.25 10.94 0.32
CA PHE A 7 9.53 11.67 1.39
C PHE A 7 8.52 10.77 2.15
N ILE A 8 7.84 11.31 3.18
CA ILE A 8 6.84 10.58 3.99
C ILE A 8 5.76 9.94 3.10
N GLY A 9 5.20 10.72 2.17
CA GLY A 9 4.04 10.30 1.37
C GLY A 9 4.33 9.19 0.38
N ASN A 10 5.39 9.31 -0.45
CA ASN A 10 5.62 8.29 -1.49
C ASN A 10 6.12 6.97 -0.88
N ARG A 11 6.82 7.02 0.25
CA ARG A 11 7.27 5.81 0.95
C ARG A 11 6.09 5.01 1.50
N ILE A 12 5.11 5.68 2.13
CA ILE A 12 3.87 5.02 2.55
C ILE A 12 3.07 4.49 1.35
N LEU A 13 2.94 5.29 0.28
CA LEU A 13 2.24 4.87 -0.94
C LEU A 13 2.89 3.68 -1.64
N ALA A 14 4.22 3.55 -1.58
CA ALA A 14 4.91 2.40 -2.15
C ALA A 14 4.50 1.11 -1.43
N ARG A 15 4.38 1.14 -0.09
CA ARG A 15 3.89 -0.01 0.69
C ARG A 15 2.41 -0.30 0.49
N TYR A 16 1.60 0.74 0.41
CA TYR A 16 0.19 0.61 0.08
C TYR A 16 -0.01 -0.13 -1.25
N ARG A 17 0.74 0.27 -2.30
CA ARG A 17 0.69 -0.36 -3.62
C ARG A 17 1.20 -1.79 -3.61
N GLU A 18 2.32 -2.05 -2.93
CA GLU A 18 2.84 -3.41 -2.79
C GLU A 18 1.83 -4.35 -2.12
N ALA A 19 1.20 -3.90 -1.03
CA ALA A 19 0.18 -4.70 -0.34
C ALA A 19 -1.04 -4.94 -1.25
N ALA A 20 -1.45 -3.92 -2.02
CA ALA A 20 -2.54 -4.05 -2.99
C ALA A 20 -2.19 -5.06 -4.09
N ASP A 21 -0.99 -4.99 -4.65
CA ASP A 21 -0.52 -5.90 -5.69
C ASP A 21 -0.41 -7.34 -5.17
N THR A 22 -0.03 -7.51 -3.90
CA THR A 22 0.00 -8.82 -3.23
C THR A 22 -1.41 -9.39 -3.07
N ILE A 23 -2.37 -8.58 -2.64
CA ILE A 23 -3.79 -8.94 -2.52
C ILE A 23 -4.41 -9.34 -3.87
N LEU A 24 -4.09 -8.62 -4.95
CA LEU A 24 -4.49 -9.03 -6.30
C LEU A 24 -4.02 -10.44 -6.60
N MET A 25 -2.76 -10.69 -6.30
CA MET A 25 -2.13 -11.97 -6.57
C MET A 25 -2.79 -13.09 -5.76
N ASP A 26 -3.07 -12.85 -4.49
CA ASP A 26 -3.54 -13.86 -3.53
C ASP A 26 -5.02 -14.20 -3.65
N GLY A 27 -5.80 -13.39 -4.37
CA GLY A 27 -7.17 -13.80 -4.72
C GLY A 27 -8.17 -12.71 -5.03
N SER A 28 -7.74 -11.45 -5.13
CA SER A 28 -8.61 -10.32 -5.46
C SER A 28 -8.44 -9.82 -6.91
N THR A 29 -9.14 -8.76 -7.26
CA THR A 29 -9.09 -8.07 -8.55
C THR A 29 -8.92 -6.55 -8.34
N PRO A 30 -8.55 -5.79 -9.38
CA PRO A 30 -8.38 -4.34 -9.24
C PRO A 30 -9.66 -3.63 -8.79
N TRP A 31 -10.82 -4.05 -9.29
CA TRP A 31 -12.10 -3.46 -8.91
C TRP A 31 -12.51 -3.79 -7.48
N ASP A 32 -12.29 -5.01 -6.99
CA ASP A 32 -12.56 -5.36 -5.59
C ASP A 32 -11.74 -4.49 -4.63
N VAL A 33 -10.45 -4.30 -4.94
CA VAL A 33 -9.56 -3.48 -4.11
C VAL A 33 -9.93 -2.00 -4.19
N ASP A 34 -10.23 -1.49 -5.38
CA ASP A 34 -10.64 -0.11 -5.55
C ASP A 34 -11.97 0.17 -4.84
N GLU A 35 -12.95 -0.72 -4.98
CA GLU A 35 -14.24 -0.62 -4.31
C GLU A 35 -14.06 -0.65 -2.78
N ALA A 36 -13.27 -1.59 -2.26
CA ALA A 36 -12.98 -1.68 -0.83
C ALA A 36 -12.40 -0.37 -0.28
N MET A 37 -11.47 0.26 -0.99
CA MET A 37 -10.84 1.50 -0.52
C MET A 37 -11.72 2.72 -0.70
N VAL A 38 -12.58 2.74 -1.73
CA VAL A 38 -13.63 3.77 -1.87
C VAL A 38 -14.66 3.66 -0.74
N ASN A 39 -15.12 2.45 -0.43
CA ASN A 39 -16.04 2.19 0.68
C ASN A 39 -15.44 2.56 2.04
N PHE A 40 -14.12 2.35 2.21
CA PHE A 40 -13.42 2.83 3.41
C PHE A 40 -13.48 4.35 3.57
N GLY A 41 -13.49 5.08 2.44
CA GLY A 41 -13.69 6.52 2.36
C GLY A 41 -12.77 7.27 1.40
N TYR A 42 -11.91 6.58 0.64
CA TYR A 42 -11.07 7.25 -0.36
C TYR A 42 -11.93 7.76 -1.52
N ALA A 43 -11.53 8.87 -2.13
CA ALA A 43 -12.20 9.39 -3.32
C ALA A 43 -11.99 8.49 -4.56
N MET A 44 -10.95 7.68 -4.55
CA MET A 44 -10.51 6.85 -5.67
C MET A 44 -9.68 5.68 -5.13
N GLY A 45 -9.84 4.51 -5.72
CA GLY A 45 -9.04 3.34 -5.41
C GLY A 45 -7.60 3.40 -5.97
N PRO A 46 -6.70 2.52 -5.50
CA PRO A 46 -5.30 2.53 -5.90
C PRO A 46 -5.08 2.31 -7.40
N TYR A 47 -5.90 1.48 -8.06
CA TYR A 47 -5.69 1.11 -9.46
C TYR A 47 -6.22 2.17 -10.42
N GLU A 48 -7.38 2.76 -10.13
CA GLU A 48 -7.84 3.93 -10.89
C GLU A 48 -6.88 5.11 -10.74
N ALA A 49 -6.33 5.33 -9.54
CA ALA A 49 -5.32 6.36 -9.31
C ALA A 49 -4.04 6.09 -10.12
N GLN A 50 -3.63 4.82 -10.23
CA GLN A 50 -2.50 4.44 -11.07
C GLN A 50 -2.77 4.73 -12.55
N ASP A 51 -3.94 4.34 -13.07
CA ASP A 51 -4.33 4.62 -14.46
C ASP A 51 -4.43 6.11 -14.77
N LEU A 52 -4.81 6.93 -13.79
CA LEU A 52 -4.81 8.39 -13.92
C LEU A 52 -3.38 8.95 -14.00
N SER A 53 -2.45 8.43 -13.19
CA SER A 53 -1.06 8.89 -13.15
C SER A 53 -0.21 8.42 -14.33
N GLY A 54 -0.53 7.25 -14.90
CA GLY A 54 0.23 6.57 -15.94
C GLY A 54 1.17 5.49 -15.40
N LEU A 55 1.02 4.28 -15.94
CA LEU A 55 1.75 3.09 -15.46
C LEU A 55 3.24 3.08 -15.85
N ASP A 56 3.60 3.75 -16.94
CA ASP A 56 4.96 3.85 -17.46
C ASP A 56 5.92 4.58 -16.50
N ILE A 57 5.43 5.58 -15.78
CA ILE A 57 6.25 6.32 -14.80
C ILE A 57 6.61 5.41 -13.63
N ALA A 58 5.62 4.68 -13.09
CA ALA A 58 5.84 3.72 -12.02
C ALA A 58 6.74 2.56 -12.47
N TYR A 59 6.55 2.06 -13.69
CA TYR A 59 7.39 1.04 -14.31
C TYR A 59 8.85 1.50 -14.39
N ALA A 60 9.12 2.68 -14.95
CA ALA A 60 10.47 3.20 -15.06
C ALA A 60 11.16 3.32 -13.69
N ASN A 61 10.42 3.74 -12.66
CA ASN A 61 10.94 3.79 -11.28
C ASN A 61 11.25 2.40 -10.73
N ARG A 62 10.39 1.39 -10.95
CA ARG A 62 10.65 0.00 -10.54
C ARG A 62 11.89 -0.57 -11.23
N ARG A 63 12.03 -0.37 -12.55
CA ARG A 63 13.19 -0.85 -13.32
C ARG A 63 14.52 -0.25 -12.83
N ARG A 64 14.54 1.00 -12.37
CA ARG A 64 15.74 1.61 -11.74
C ARG A 64 16.16 0.91 -10.44
N GLN A 65 15.22 0.28 -9.75
CA GLN A 65 15.46 -0.41 -8.48
C GLN A 65 15.83 -1.88 -8.66
N ASP A 66 15.83 -2.44 -9.88
CA ASP A 66 16.08 -3.87 -10.11
C ASP A 66 17.41 -4.35 -9.50
N ALA A 67 18.47 -3.55 -9.63
CA ALA A 67 19.80 -3.90 -9.12
C ALA A 67 19.89 -3.89 -7.58
N THR A 68 19.00 -3.17 -6.92
CA THR A 68 18.99 -2.98 -5.46
C THR A 68 17.76 -3.58 -4.79
N ARG A 69 16.90 -4.28 -5.56
CA ARG A 69 15.68 -4.90 -5.05
C ARG A 69 16.06 -6.04 -4.11
N ASP A 70 15.41 -6.10 -2.96
CA ASP A 70 15.55 -7.24 -2.04
C ASP A 70 15.03 -8.51 -2.73
N PRO A 71 15.89 -9.52 -2.97
CA PRO A 71 15.48 -10.75 -3.65
C PRO A 71 14.53 -11.60 -2.80
N ASN A 72 14.44 -11.36 -1.49
CA ASN A 72 13.52 -12.08 -0.61
C ASN A 72 12.12 -11.44 -0.59
N ARG A 73 11.99 -10.23 -1.14
CA ARG A 73 10.72 -9.52 -1.16
C ARG A 73 9.95 -9.91 -2.42
N ARG A 74 8.70 -10.34 -2.22
CA ARG A 74 7.84 -10.84 -3.29
C ARG A 74 7.64 -9.78 -4.37
N TYR A 75 7.99 -10.12 -5.60
CA TYR A 75 7.78 -9.24 -6.75
C TYR A 75 6.49 -9.59 -7.48
N ILE A 76 5.68 -8.56 -7.81
CA ILE A 76 4.42 -8.72 -8.54
C ILE A 76 4.56 -8.14 -9.95
N PRO A 77 4.68 -8.97 -11.00
CA PRO A 77 5.04 -8.51 -12.35
C PRO A 77 3.84 -8.04 -13.21
N ILE A 78 2.62 -8.06 -12.68
CA ILE A 78 1.38 -7.80 -13.44
C ILE A 78 1.44 -6.42 -14.13
N SER A 79 1.74 -5.36 -13.37
CA SER A 79 1.80 -4.00 -13.93
C SER A 79 2.97 -3.77 -14.88
N ASP A 80 4.03 -4.59 -14.80
CA ASP A 80 5.13 -4.57 -15.76
C ASP A 80 4.71 -5.16 -17.10
N ARG A 81 4.09 -6.35 -17.08
CA ARG A 81 3.53 -6.99 -18.28
C ARG A 81 2.51 -6.09 -18.98
N MET A 82 1.66 -5.44 -18.20
CA MET A 82 0.70 -4.47 -18.73
C MET A 82 1.37 -3.34 -19.50
N VAL A 83 2.47 -2.77 -18.98
CA VAL A 83 3.21 -1.71 -19.65
C VAL A 83 3.89 -2.23 -20.92
N ASP A 84 4.46 -3.43 -20.87
CA ASP A 84 5.07 -4.09 -22.04
C ASP A 84 4.03 -4.38 -23.15
N GLU A 85 2.77 -4.61 -22.78
CA GLU A 85 1.61 -4.76 -23.68
C GLU A 85 0.99 -3.42 -24.13
N GLY A 86 1.55 -2.28 -23.71
CA GLY A 86 1.07 -0.94 -24.09
C GLY A 86 -0.14 -0.44 -23.30
N ARG A 87 -0.48 -1.07 -22.17
CA ARG A 87 -1.50 -0.58 -21.24
C ARG A 87 -0.89 0.48 -20.33
N LEU A 88 -1.10 1.75 -20.66
CA LEU A 88 -0.45 2.89 -19.98
C LEU A 88 -1.41 3.73 -19.12
N GLY A 89 -2.64 3.27 -18.94
CA GLY A 89 -3.68 3.95 -18.18
C GLY A 89 -4.60 4.83 -19.03
N LYS A 90 -5.26 5.78 -18.38
CA LYS A 90 -6.32 6.62 -18.96
C LYS A 90 -5.86 7.42 -20.17
N LYS A 91 -4.57 7.79 -20.22
CA LYS A 91 -3.97 8.57 -21.33
C LYS A 91 -3.99 7.86 -22.69
N VAL A 92 -3.97 6.52 -22.71
CA VAL A 92 -4.08 5.70 -23.93
C VAL A 92 -5.42 4.96 -24.03
N GLY A 93 -6.32 5.21 -23.08
CA GLY A 93 -7.64 4.57 -23.02
C GLY A 93 -7.66 3.17 -22.43
N VAL A 94 -6.52 2.62 -21.99
CA VAL A 94 -6.41 1.26 -21.44
C VAL A 94 -5.25 1.16 -20.43
N GLY A 95 -5.55 0.58 -19.27
CA GLY A 95 -4.64 0.34 -18.14
C GLY A 95 -5.12 -0.87 -17.35
N TRP A 96 -5.26 -0.71 -16.03
CA TRP A 96 -6.01 -1.64 -15.16
C TRP A 96 -7.48 -1.72 -15.59
N TYR A 97 -8.02 -0.59 -16.07
CA TYR A 97 -9.35 -0.49 -16.65
C TYR A 97 -9.30 -0.11 -18.13
N ARG A 98 -10.45 -0.27 -18.82
CA ARG A 98 -10.69 0.34 -20.13
C ARG A 98 -11.45 1.65 -19.98
N TYR A 99 -11.16 2.60 -20.86
CA TYR A 99 -11.76 3.93 -20.85
C TYR A 99 -12.40 4.26 -22.21
N PRO A 100 -13.63 3.79 -22.48
CA PRO A 100 -14.31 4.01 -23.75
C PRO A 100 -14.82 5.46 -23.86
N GLY A 101 -13.93 6.37 -24.30
CA GLY A 101 -14.29 7.69 -24.81
C GLY A 101 -15.12 8.58 -23.88
N GLY A 102 -14.87 8.52 -22.56
CA GLY A 102 -15.50 9.42 -21.57
C GLY A 102 -16.65 8.81 -20.76
N LYS A 103 -17.02 7.55 -20.96
CA LYS A 103 -18.10 6.86 -20.20
C LYS A 103 -17.67 6.28 -18.85
N GLY A 104 -16.63 6.84 -18.23
CA GLY A 104 -16.01 6.28 -17.03
C GLY A 104 -15.10 5.09 -17.31
N ARG A 105 -14.63 4.45 -16.23
CA ARG A 105 -13.84 3.22 -16.29
C ARG A 105 -14.75 2.01 -16.50
N VAL A 106 -14.25 0.99 -17.19
CA VAL A 106 -14.92 -0.30 -17.37
C VAL A 106 -13.92 -1.40 -17.06
N ASP A 107 -14.35 -2.41 -16.32
CA ASP A 107 -13.53 -3.56 -15.98
C ASP A 107 -13.07 -4.29 -17.27
N ASP A 108 -11.85 -4.78 -17.21
CA ASP A 108 -11.23 -5.51 -18.31
C ASP A 108 -10.95 -6.95 -17.88
N PRO A 109 -11.75 -7.93 -18.34
CA PRO A 109 -11.55 -9.34 -17.98
C PRO A 109 -10.14 -9.86 -18.31
N LEU A 110 -9.46 -9.27 -19.30
CA LEU A 110 -8.09 -9.64 -19.64
C LEU A 110 -7.10 -9.37 -18.50
N ILE A 111 -7.39 -8.39 -17.64
CA ILE A 111 -6.56 -8.09 -16.47
C ILE A 111 -6.75 -9.17 -15.40
N GLU A 112 -7.97 -9.66 -15.19
CA GLU A 112 -8.19 -10.78 -14.27
C GLU A 112 -7.53 -12.06 -14.79
N ASP A 113 -7.64 -12.35 -16.09
CA ASP A 113 -6.96 -13.49 -16.72
C ASP A 113 -5.43 -13.39 -16.53
N LEU A 114 -4.85 -12.20 -16.74
CA LEU A 114 -3.43 -11.93 -16.52
C LEU A 114 -3.03 -12.18 -15.05
N ILE A 115 -3.80 -11.70 -14.09
CA ILE A 115 -3.54 -11.91 -12.65
C ILE A 115 -3.61 -13.41 -12.32
N ARG A 116 -4.60 -14.13 -12.85
CA ARG A 116 -4.75 -15.59 -12.63
C ARG A 116 -3.60 -16.38 -13.26
N GLU A 117 -3.12 -15.96 -14.42
CA GLU A 117 -1.96 -16.54 -15.08
C GLU A 117 -0.68 -16.34 -14.26
N GLU A 118 -0.42 -15.11 -13.79
CA GLU A 118 0.73 -14.82 -12.92
C GLU A 118 0.67 -15.60 -11.60
N ALA A 119 -0.54 -15.76 -11.05
CA ALA A 119 -0.75 -16.59 -9.87
C ALA A 119 -0.38 -18.04 -10.09
N HIS A 120 -0.77 -18.58 -11.24
CA HIS A 120 -0.44 -19.93 -11.64
C HIS A 120 1.09 -20.11 -11.77
N PHE A 121 1.79 -19.21 -12.46
CA PHE A 121 3.24 -19.29 -12.62
C PHE A 121 4.00 -19.13 -11.31
N ALA A 122 3.52 -18.26 -10.43
CA ALA A 122 4.07 -18.07 -9.08
C ALA A 122 3.71 -19.22 -8.11
N LYS A 123 2.88 -20.20 -8.53
CA LYS A 123 2.35 -21.30 -7.70
C LYS A 123 1.63 -20.81 -6.44
N VAL A 124 0.93 -19.69 -6.56
CA VAL A 124 0.16 -19.11 -5.47
C VAL A 124 -1.26 -19.64 -5.54
N THR A 125 -1.71 -20.24 -4.44
CA THR A 125 -3.10 -20.67 -4.30
C THR A 125 -3.97 -19.46 -4.02
N ARG A 126 -4.83 -19.11 -4.99
CA ARG A 126 -5.77 -18.00 -4.83
C ARG A 126 -6.92 -18.37 -3.90
N THR A 127 -7.20 -17.51 -2.92
CA THR A 127 -8.34 -17.63 -2.01
C THR A 127 -9.11 -16.32 -2.02
N GLU A 128 -10.44 -16.38 -2.03
CA GLU A 128 -11.27 -15.18 -1.96
C GLU A 128 -10.90 -14.34 -0.72
N ILE A 129 -10.70 -13.03 -0.92
CA ILE A 129 -10.34 -12.08 0.13
C ILE A 129 -11.50 -11.13 0.29
N SER A 130 -12.05 -11.02 1.49
CA SER A 130 -13.19 -10.14 1.76
C SER A 130 -12.80 -8.66 1.73
N GLU A 131 -13.77 -7.79 1.47
CA GLU A 131 -13.58 -6.33 1.51
C GLU A 131 -12.91 -5.85 2.79
N ALA A 132 -13.33 -6.39 3.94
CA ALA A 132 -12.77 -6.04 5.24
C ALA A 132 -11.29 -6.47 5.38
N GLU A 133 -10.92 -7.63 4.85
CA GLU A 133 -9.53 -8.09 4.84
C GLU A 133 -8.65 -7.25 3.90
N ILE A 134 -9.19 -6.84 2.75
CA ILE A 134 -8.51 -5.91 1.84
C ILE A 134 -8.23 -4.59 2.56
N GLN A 135 -9.26 -3.96 3.15
CA GLN A 135 -9.10 -2.71 3.91
C GLN A 135 -8.10 -2.87 5.04
N GLU A 136 -8.23 -3.92 5.86
CA GLU A 136 -7.34 -4.18 6.99
C GLU A 136 -5.88 -4.31 6.54
N GLN A 137 -5.59 -5.17 5.56
CA GLN A 137 -4.21 -5.36 5.10
C GLN A 137 -3.62 -4.07 4.52
N LEU A 138 -4.36 -3.35 3.68
CA LEU A 138 -3.86 -2.12 3.08
C LEU A 138 -3.57 -1.03 4.13
N LEU A 139 -4.45 -0.88 5.12
CA LEU A 139 -4.26 0.08 6.21
C LEU A 139 -3.10 -0.33 7.12
N LEU A 140 -2.98 -1.61 7.47
CA LEU A 140 -1.88 -2.12 8.29
C LEU A 140 -0.52 -1.94 7.60
N ALA A 141 -0.44 -2.16 6.28
CA ALA A 141 0.78 -1.93 5.52
C ALA A 141 1.22 -0.46 5.58
N MET A 142 0.27 0.47 5.41
CA MET A 142 0.53 1.91 5.54
C MET A 142 0.92 2.30 6.96
N ILE A 143 0.22 1.80 7.98
CA ILE A 143 0.48 2.10 9.39
C ILE A 143 1.87 1.59 9.80
N ASN A 144 2.23 0.37 9.43
CA ASN A 144 3.54 -0.20 9.76
C ASN A 144 4.69 0.64 9.17
N GLU A 145 4.57 1.04 7.91
CA GLU A 145 5.56 1.90 7.26
C GLU A 145 5.60 3.30 7.86
N ALA A 146 4.44 3.86 8.22
CA ALA A 146 4.36 5.14 8.88
C ALA A 146 5.01 5.12 10.28
N SER A 147 4.88 4.01 11.00
CA SER A 147 5.60 3.77 12.26
C SER A 147 7.12 3.70 12.05
N ASP A 148 7.60 3.04 10.99
CA ASP A 148 9.04 3.04 10.64
C ASP A 148 9.55 4.44 10.30
N ILE A 149 8.81 5.21 9.49
CA ILE A 149 9.13 6.61 9.17
C ILE A 149 9.25 7.48 10.43
N LEU A 150 8.39 7.23 11.42
CA LEU A 150 8.44 7.93 12.71
C LEU A 150 9.67 7.51 13.54
N GLY A 151 9.98 6.22 13.58
CA GLY A 151 11.15 5.67 14.28
C GLY A 151 12.49 6.07 13.66
N GLU A 152 12.51 6.31 12.35
CA GLU A 152 13.69 6.80 11.63
C GLU A 152 13.86 8.32 11.71
N GLY A 153 12.91 9.04 12.31
CA GLY A 153 12.94 10.50 12.42
C GLY A 153 12.77 11.23 11.08
N ILE A 154 12.23 10.56 10.06
CA ILE A 154 11.89 11.17 8.77
C ILE A 154 10.70 12.11 8.95
N ALA A 155 9.70 11.67 9.71
CA ALA A 155 8.66 12.52 10.27
C ALA A 155 8.99 12.89 11.73
N HIS A 156 8.73 14.12 12.13
CA HIS A 156 8.99 14.58 13.50
C HIS A 156 7.86 14.25 14.48
N SER A 157 6.67 13.96 13.96
CA SER A 157 5.51 13.56 14.77
C SER A 157 4.49 12.78 13.95
N ALA A 158 3.62 12.02 14.63
CA ALA A 158 2.46 11.37 14.01
C ALA A 158 1.53 12.38 13.30
N ALA A 159 1.39 13.59 13.84
CA ALA A 159 0.57 14.64 13.25
C ALA A 159 1.08 15.12 11.88
N GLU A 160 2.40 15.12 11.66
CA GLU A 160 2.96 15.41 10.33
C GLU A 160 2.59 14.32 9.32
N ILE A 161 2.61 13.05 9.74
CA ILE A 161 2.20 11.93 8.90
C ILE A 161 0.70 12.03 8.58
N ASP A 162 -0.15 12.35 9.56
CA ASP A 162 -1.59 12.54 9.36
C ASP A 162 -1.89 13.68 8.37
N LEU A 163 -1.17 14.80 8.49
CA LEU A 163 -1.29 15.91 7.56
C LEU A 163 -0.94 15.48 6.13
N VAL A 164 0.17 14.75 5.96
CA VAL A 164 0.60 14.21 4.67
C VAL A 164 -0.40 13.16 4.15
N SER A 165 -0.96 12.30 5.01
CA SER A 165 -1.91 11.28 4.59
C SER A 165 -3.20 11.89 4.06
N VAL A 166 -3.71 12.89 4.76
CA VAL A 166 -4.95 13.58 4.39
C VAL A 166 -4.77 14.47 3.16
N LEU A 167 -3.70 15.26 3.10
CA LEU A 167 -3.52 16.26 2.04
C LEU A 167 -2.77 15.70 0.82
N GLY A 168 -1.89 14.72 1.02
CA GLY A 168 -1.02 14.18 -0.02
C GLY A 168 -1.67 13.07 -0.82
N TYR A 169 -2.32 12.12 -0.15
CA TYR A 169 -2.89 10.94 -0.82
C TYR A 169 -4.33 10.60 -0.42
N GLY A 170 -5.03 11.56 0.17
CA GLY A 170 -6.49 11.53 0.27
C GLY A 170 -7.05 10.60 1.33
N PHE A 171 -6.30 10.33 2.40
CA PHE A 171 -6.85 9.62 3.56
C PHE A 171 -8.15 10.30 4.06
N PRO A 172 -9.21 9.55 4.42
CA PRO A 172 -10.52 10.14 4.73
C PRO A 172 -10.45 11.10 5.92
N ARG A 173 -10.74 12.38 5.68
CA ARG A 173 -10.58 13.46 6.68
C ARG A 173 -11.39 13.26 7.95
N TRP A 174 -12.59 12.69 7.83
CA TRP A 174 -13.47 12.43 8.98
C TRP A 174 -13.00 11.26 9.86
N ARG A 175 -11.92 10.57 9.45
CA ARG A 175 -11.20 9.57 10.26
C ARG A 175 -9.90 10.14 10.87
N GLY A 176 -9.72 11.46 10.84
CA GLY A 176 -8.57 12.18 11.38
C GLY A 176 -7.33 12.14 10.48
N GLY A 177 -6.74 10.96 10.33
CA GLY A 177 -5.48 10.71 9.62
C GLY A 177 -5.02 9.27 9.85
N LEU A 178 -3.98 8.82 9.14
CA LEU A 178 -3.51 7.44 9.21
C LEU A 178 -3.06 7.01 10.62
N MET A 179 -2.28 7.84 11.30
CA MET A 179 -1.76 7.59 12.64
C MET A 179 -2.86 7.77 13.70
N HIS A 180 -3.73 8.77 13.53
CA HIS A 180 -4.91 8.91 14.38
C HIS A 180 -5.81 7.65 14.31
N TYR A 181 -6.08 7.17 13.10
CA TYR A 181 -6.85 5.94 12.89
C TYR A 181 -6.14 4.71 13.46
N ALA A 182 -4.81 4.64 13.40
CA ALA A 182 -4.03 3.59 14.04
C ALA A 182 -4.22 3.57 15.57
N ASP A 183 -4.27 4.74 16.22
CA ASP A 183 -4.55 4.83 17.65
C ASP A 183 -5.99 4.43 18.01
N GLU A 184 -6.97 4.69 17.12
CA GLU A 184 -8.35 4.21 17.28
C GLU A 184 -8.44 2.67 17.18
N LEU A 185 -7.69 2.06 16.25
CA LEU A 185 -7.58 0.60 16.15
C LEU A 185 -6.89 -0.02 17.37
N GLY A 186 -5.96 0.72 17.98
CA GLY A 186 -5.17 0.31 19.13
C GLY A 186 -3.91 -0.47 18.75
N VAL A 187 -2.76 -0.05 19.27
CA VAL A 187 -1.46 -0.67 19.01
C VAL A 187 -1.43 -2.19 19.28
N PRO A 188 -2.00 -2.72 20.38
CA PRO A 188 -1.99 -4.18 20.60
C PRO A 188 -2.73 -4.96 19.51
N ASN A 189 -3.83 -4.41 18.98
CA ASN A 189 -4.57 -5.04 17.89
C ASN A 189 -3.75 -5.01 16.60
N ILE A 190 -3.13 -3.87 16.28
CA ILE A 190 -2.26 -3.72 15.10
C ILE A 190 -1.10 -4.71 15.15
N VAL A 191 -0.39 -4.81 16.28
CA VAL A 191 0.74 -5.73 16.44
C VAL A 191 0.31 -7.17 16.26
N ASN A 192 -0.80 -7.59 16.89
CA ASN A 192 -1.33 -8.94 16.74
C ASN A 192 -1.69 -9.26 15.26
N ARG A 193 -2.34 -8.34 14.55
CA ARG A 193 -2.71 -8.53 13.14
C ARG A 193 -1.50 -8.61 12.21
N ILE A 194 -0.53 -7.69 12.34
CA ILE A 194 0.70 -7.73 11.54
C ILE A 194 1.49 -8.99 11.84
N THR A 195 1.58 -9.42 13.10
CA THR A 195 2.26 -10.65 13.48
C THR A 195 1.63 -11.88 12.82
N LYS A 196 0.29 -11.92 12.73
CA LYS A 196 -0.42 -12.99 12.01
C LYS A 196 -0.13 -12.96 10.50
N LEU A 197 -0.11 -11.77 9.88
CA LEU A 197 0.23 -11.64 8.46
C LEU A 197 1.69 -12.06 8.18
N ALA A 198 2.59 -11.82 9.15
CA ALA A 198 3.99 -12.24 9.08
C ALA A 198 4.20 -13.76 9.15
N GLU A 199 3.21 -14.55 9.57
CA GLU A 199 3.25 -16.01 9.49
C GLU A 199 3.25 -16.49 8.02
N THR A 200 2.60 -15.73 7.13
CA THR A 200 2.54 -16.02 5.69
C THR A 200 3.70 -15.38 4.92
N ASP A 201 4.04 -14.13 5.24
CA ASP A 201 5.16 -13.42 4.62
C ASP A 201 5.88 -12.52 5.64
N GLN A 202 6.93 -13.08 6.24
CA GLN A 202 7.73 -12.39 7.25
C GLN A 202 8.52 -11.19 6.68
N VAL A 203 8.83 -11.20 5.39
CA VAL A 203 9.63 -10.14 4.75
C VAL A 203 8.74 -8.92 4.50
N ALA A 204 7.55 -9.13 3.95
CA ALA A 204 6.58 -8.06 3.71
C ALA A 204 6.05 -7.46 5.03
N TRP A 205 5.77 -8.31 6.02
CA TRP A 205 5.13 -7.94 7.28
C TRP A 205 6.08 -7.88 8.48
N LYS A 206 7.35 -7.53 8.25
CA LYS A 206 8.28 -7.24 9.35
C LYS A 206 7.69 -6.10 10.21
N LEU A 207 7.30 -6.44 11.44
CA LEU A 207 6.71 -5.48 12.36
C LEU A 207 7.71 -4.38 12.76
N SER A 208 7.25 -3.13 12.70
CA SER A 208 7.99 -1.92 13.09
C SER A 208 8.44 -1.97 14.55
N ASP A 209 9.67 -1.53 14.81
CA ASP A 209 10.21 -1.45 16.17
C ASP A 209 9.49 -0.39 17.01
N VAL A 210 8.92 0.64 16.37
CA VAL A 210 8.07 1.63 17.04
C VAL A 210 6.78 0.99 17.54
N LEU A 211 6.12 0.17 16.73
CA LEU A 211 4.92 -0.55 17.15
C LEU A 211 5.21 -1.50 18.31
N ARG A 212 6.32 -2.25 18.26
CA ARG A 212 6.76 -3.09 19.39
C ARG A 212 7.03 -2.27 20.65
N HIS A 213 7.66 -1.11 20.50
CA HIS A 213 7.94 -0.22 21.63
C HIS A 213 6.63 0.26 22.28
N CYS A 214 5.74 0.83 21.47
CA CYS A 214 4.43 1.34 21.90
C CYS A 214 3.57 0.26 22.57
N GLU A 215 3.56 -0.96 22.03
CA GLU A 215 2.86 -2.10 22.66
C GLU A 215 3.43 -2.40 24.05
N ARG A 216 4.76 -2.49 24.18
CA ARG A 216 5.43 -2.80 25.44
C ARG A 216 5.24 -1.71 26.50
N THR A 217 5.18 -0.44 26.10
CA THR A 217 5.04 0.70 27.02
C THR A 217 3.60 1.13 27.24
N GLY A 218 2.65 0.61 26.47
CA GLY A 218 1.25 1.07 26.48
C GLY A 218 1.08 2.50 25.94
N THR A 219 2.02 2.97 25.13
CA THR A 219 2.01 4.34 24.57
C THR A 219 1.30 4.37 23.23
N LYS A 220 0.52 5.41 22.96
CA LYS A 220 -0.08 5.63 21.64
C LYS A 220 0.96 6.04 20.60
N LEU A 221 0.69 5.81 19.32
CA LEU A 221 1.57 6.28 18.24
C LEU A 221 1.62 7.81 18.18
N SER A 222 0.50 8.49 18.47
CA SER A 222 0.45 9.95 18.57
C SER A 222 1.32 10.54 19.68
N GLU A 223 1.62 9.75 20.70
CA GLU A 223 2.45 10.12 21.86
C GLU A 223 3.90 9.63 21.72
N TYR A 224 4.22 8.86 20.67
CA TYR A 224 5.57 8.41 20.44
C TYR A 224 6.47 9.58 20.08
N HIS A 225 7.56 9.70 20.80
CA HIS A 225 8.64 10.64 20.51
C HIS A 225 9.92 9.85 20.31
N LEU A 226 10.63 10.16 19.23
CA LEU A 226 11.95 9.60 19.00
C LEU A 226 12.87 10.09 20.13
N ASN A 227 13.17 9.20 21.08
CA ASN A 227 14.15 9.49 22.12
C ASN A 227 15.48 9.74 21.43
N ARG A 228 15.92 11.00 21.39
CA ARG A 228 17.31 11.38 21.09
C ARG A 228 18.18 10.89 22.23
N ILE A 229 18.47 9.60 22.25
CA ILE A 229 19.47 9.02 23.14
C ILE A 229 20.45 8.27 22.25
N ASP A 230 21.64 8.87 22.17
CA ASP A 230 22.94 8.35 21.73
C ASP A 230 23.20 8.23 20.21
N SER A 231 23.66 9.35 19.64
CA SER A 231 24.76 9.36 18.67
C SER A 231 26.10 9.16 19.38
#